data_AF-A0A351CXM9-F1
#
_entry.id   AF-A0A351CXM9-F1
#
_cell.length_a   1.000
_cell.length_b   1.000
_cell.length_c   1.000
_cell.angle_alpha   90.00
_cell.angle_beta   90.00
_cell.angle_gamma   90.00
#
_symmetry.space_group_name_H-M   'P 1'
#
loop_
_entity.id
_entity.type
_entity.pdbx_description
1 polymer ?
#
loop_
_entity_poly.entity_id
_entity_poly.type
_entity_poly.pdbx_seq_one_letter_code
_entity_poly.pdbx_strand_id
1 'polypeptide(L)'
;MYLELDPALKAALPEDTNTFEWFLHAKGTTHREEKHRLTYETRLGEHHIFVKRHLGCGWREVLKDWYRLRKPVVSARTEWDGAAILAEAGLRVPRVLGKGERGR
;
A
#
# COMPACT_ATOMS: atom_id res chain seq x y z
N MET A 1 12.26 5.30 -6.85
CA MET A 1 11.05 4.44 -6.75
C MET A 1 11.49 3.16 -6.06
N TYR A 2 10.84 2.78 -4.97
CA TYR A 2 11.09 1.55 -4.22
C TYR A 2 9.89 0.63 -4.44
N LEU A 3 10.12 -0.64 -4.74
CA LEU A 3 9.08 -1.65 -4.86
C LEU A 3 9.69 -3.02 -4.55
N GLU A 4 9.18 -3.66 -3.51
CA GLU A 4 9.57 -4.99 -3.07
C GLU A 4 8.31 -5.86 -3.06
N LEU A 5 8.38 -7.03 -3.68
CA LEU A 5 7.25 -7.96 -3.83
C LEU A 5 7.72 -9.36 -3.50
N ASP A 6 6.82 -10.15 -2.91
CA ASP A 6 7.01 -11.58 -2.72
C ASP A 6 7.23 -12.26 -4.08
N PRO A 7 8.21 -13.18 -4.22
CA PRO A 7 8.51 -13.84 -5.49
C PRO A 7 7.30 -14.55 -6.11
N ALA A 8 6.44 -15.16 -5.30
CA ALA A 8 5.25 -15.85 -5.78
C ALA A 8 4.24 -14.85 -6.37
N LEU A 9 4.09 -13.69 -5.74
CA LEU A 9 3.24 -12.62 -6.25
C LEU A 9 3.81 -12.01 -7.53
N LYS A 10 5.14 -11.85 -7.59
CA LYS A 10 5.83 -11.32 -8.78
C LYS A 10 5.65 -12.21 -10.01
N ALA A 11 5.69 -13.53 -9.82
CA ALA A 11 5.48 -14.50 -10.90
C ALA A 11 4.04 -14.54 -11.44
N ALA A 12 3.05 -14.13 -10.63
CA ALA A 12 1.64 -14.12 -11.02
C ALA A 12 1.22 -12.83 -11.75
N LEU A 13 2.11 -11.84 -11.89
CA LEU A 13 1.81 -10.60 -12.60
C LEU A 13 1.86 -10.78 -14.12
N PRO A 14 1.07 -10.02 -14.89
CA PRO A 14 1.16 -10.02 -16.35
C PRO A 14 2.55 -9.59 -16.82
N GLU A 15 3.08 -10.30 -17.82
CA GLU A 15 4.34 -9.92 -18.48
C GLU A 15 4.19 -8.55 -19.15
N ASP A 16 5.28 -7.77 -19.18
CA ASP A 16 5.38 -6.45 -19.83
C ASP A 16 4.51 -5.30 -19.25
N THR A 17 4.03 -5.44 -18.01
CA THR A 17 3.33 -4.33 -17.32
C THR A 17 4.22 -3.63 -16.30
N ASN A 18 4.16 -2.30 -16.25
CA ASN A 18 4.76 -1.55 -15.14
C ASN A 18 4.07 -1.94 -13.83
N THR A 19 4.76 -2.71 -13.00
CA THR A 19 4.19 -3.32 -11.80
C THR A 19 3.62 -2.30 -10.82
N PHE A 20 4.27 -1.15 -10.67
CA PHE A 20 3.79 -0.12 -9.76
C PHE A 20 2.50 0.53 -10.26
N GLU A 21 2.43 0.85 -11.56
CA GLU A 21 1.20 1.33 -12.19
C GLU A 21 0.08 0.27 -12.10
N TRP A 22 0.42 -1.00 -12.27
CA TRP A 22 -0.55 -2.09 -12.13
C TRP A 22 -1.23 -2.05 -10.76
N PHE A 23 -0.45 -1.92 -9.67
CA PHE A 23 -1.00 -1.83 -8.30
C PHE A 23 -1.68 -0.48 -8.01
N LEU A 24 -1.30 0.60 -8.71
CA LEU A 24 -1.93 1.91 -8.55
C LEU A 24 -3.38 1.94 -9.04
N HIS A 25 -3.74 1.12 -10.02
CA HIS A 25 -5.10 1.03 -10.54
C HIS A 25 -5.87 -0.09 -9.82
N ALA A 26 -7.10 0.17 -9.39
CA ALA A 26 -7.96 -0.88 -8.84
C ALA A 26 -8.22 -1.96 -9.91
N LYS A 27 -7.93 -3.21 -9.55
CA LYS A 27 -8.18 -4.39 -10.38
C LYS A 27 -8.95 -5.41 -9.57
N GLY A 28 -10.26 -5.20 -9.40
CA GLY A 28 -11.13 -6.07 -8.60
C GLY A 28 -12.20 -5.29 -7.87
N THR A 29 -12.56 -5.72 -6.66
CA THR A 29 -13.59 -5.06 -5.85
C THR A 29 -12.97 -3.95 -5.02
N THR A 30 -13.38 -2.71 -5.30
CA THR A 30 -12.99 -1.56 -4.47
C THR A 30 -13.83 -1.54 -3.19
N HIS A 31 -13.16 -1.57 -2.03
CA HIS A 31 -13.81 -1.49 -0.71
C HIS A 31 -13.89 -0.06 -0.20
N ARG A 32 -12.87 0.75 -0.49
CA ARG A 32 -12.79 2.14 -0.05
C ARG A 32 -12.02 2.98 -1.05
N GLU A 33 -12.63 4.07 -1.49
CA GLU A 33 -12.01 5.06 -2.35
C GLU A 33 -12.19 6.45 -1.76
N GLU A 34 -11.06 7.10 -1.47
CA GLU A 34 -10.95 8.49 -1.03
C GLU A 34 -9.94 9.19 -1.93
N LYS A 35 -9.92 10.54 -1.91
CA LYS A 35 -9.08 11.35 -2.82
C LYS A 35 -7.63 10.87 -2.96
N HIS A 36 -7.02 10.42 -1.86
CA HIS A 36 -5.63 9.99 -1.84
C HIS A 36 -5.44 8.55 -1.36
N ARG A 37 -6.52 7.83 -1.05
CA ARG A 37 -6.43 6.47 -0.52
C ARG A 37 -7.39 5.54 -1.23
N LEU A 38 -6.89 4.40 -1.65
CA LEU A 38 -7.67 3.38 -2.31
C LEU A 38 -7.38 2.03 -1.64
N THR A 39 -8.42 1.28 -1.31
CA THR A 39 -8.32 -0.10 -0.83
C THR A 39 -9.21 -0.96 -1.71
N TYR A 40 -8.60 -1.91 -2.40
CA TYR A 40 -9.31 -2.88 -3.23
C TYR A 40 -8.79 -4.29 -2.96
N GLU A 41 -9.66 -5.26 -3.17
CA GLU A 41 -9.28 -6.66 -3.17
C GLU A 41 -9.00 -7.12 -4.60
N THR A 42 -8.04 -8.01 -4.76
CA THR A 42 -7.76 -8.63 -6.05
C THR A 42 -7.26 -10.06 -5.85
N ARG A 43 -7.46 -10.89 -6.88
CA ARG A 43 -6.93 -12.24 -6.90
C ARG A 43 -5.88 -12.33 -7.99
N LEU A 44 -4.66 -12.70 -7.60
CA LEU A 44 -3.53 -12.86 -8.49
C LEU A 44 -3.05 -14.32 -8.43
N GLY A 45 -3.40 -15.10 -9.45
CA GLY A 45 -3.25 -16.56 -9.43
C GLY A 45 -3.99 -17.18 -8.24
N GLU A 46 -3.24 -17.88 -7.38
CA GLU A 46 -3.75 -18.50 -6.15
C GLU A 46 -3.85 -17.53 -4.97
N HIS A 47 -3.30 -16.32 -5.09
CA HIS A 47 -3.26 -15.36 -3.99
C HIS A 47 -4.48 -14.45 -4.00
N HIS A 48 -5.25 -14.47 -2.91
CA HIS A 48 -6.24 -13.43 -2.62
C HIS A 48 -5.58 -12.35 -1.76
N ILE A 49 -5.49 -11.13 -2.29
CA ILE A 49 -4.73 -10.04 -1.66
C ILE A 49 -5.57 -8.77 -1.53
N PHE A 50 -5.25 -7.99 -0.51
CA PHE A 50 -5.77 -6.64 -0.32
C PHE A 50 -4.68 -5.64 -0.66
N VAL A 51 -4.96 -4.75 -1.61
CA VAL A 51 -4.04 -3.70 -2.02
C VAL A 51 -4.51 -2.39 -1.40
N LYS A 52 -3.64 -1.80 -0.58
CA LYS A 52 -3.83 -0.46 -0.02
C LYS A 52 -2.86 0.50 -0.68
N ARG A 53 -3.42 1.48 -1.39
CA ARG A 53 -2.70 2.53 -2.10
C ARG A 53 -2.89 3.86 -1.37
N HIS A 54 -1.79 4.59 -1.21
CA HIS A 54 -1.76 5.97 -0.75
C HIS A 54 -1.09 6.83 -1.83
N LEU A 55 -1.81 7.84 -2.32
CA LEU A 55 -1.26 8.92 -3.13
C LEU A 55 -0.77 10.04 -2.19
N GLY A 56 0.18 10.85 -2.66
CA GLY A 56 0.69 11.98 -1.88
C GLY A 56 -0.46 12.88 -1.41
N CYS A 57 -0.45 13.26 -0.13
CA CYS A 57 -1.41 14.22 0.39
C CYS A 57 -1.00 15.64 -0.02
N GLY A 58 -1.98 16.49 -0.36
CA GLY A 58 -1.70 17.89 -0.68
C GLY A 58 -1.14 18.65 0.52
N TRP A 59 -0.27 19.64 0.27
CA TRP A 59 0.35 20.50 1.30
C TRP A 59 -0.65 21.10 2.31
N ARG A 60 -1.89 21.36 1.89
CA ARG A 60 -2.97 21.84 2.76
C ARG A 60 -3.32 20.86 3.88
N GLU A 61 -3.26 19.55 3.63
CA GLU A 61 -3.52 18.55 4.67
C GLU A 61 -2.34 18.43 5.64
N VAL A 62 -1.11 18.48 5.12
CA VAL A 62 0.12 18.49 5.94
C VAL A 62 0.10 19.66 6.94
N LEU A 63 -0.18 20.87 6.45
CA LEU A 63 -0.26 22.07 7.30
C LEU A 63 -1.40 21.98 8.32
N LYS A 64 -2.54 21.41 7.93
CA LYS A 64 -3.71 21.21 8.82
C LYS A 64 -3.38 20.24 9.97
N ASP A 65 -2.71 19.12 9.69
CA ASP A 65 -2.32 18.17 10.72
C ASP A 65 -1.23 18.73 11.65
N TRP A 66 -0.27 19.49 11.10
CA TRP A 66 0.73 20.21 11.91
C TRP A 66 0.09 21.24 12.84
N TYR A 67 -0.87 22.03 12.34
CA TYR A 67 -1.62 22.98 13.17
C TYR A 67 -2.41 22.28 14.29
N ARG A 68 -2.84 21.03 14.07
CA ARG A 68 -3.51 20.19 15.06
C ARG A 68 -2.54 19.38 15.94
N LEU A 69 -1.23 19.61 15.84
CA LEU A 69 -0.17 18.87 16.53
C LEU A 69 -0.21 17.36 16.26
N ARG A 70 -0.71 16.95 15.09
CA ARG A 70 -0.76 15.55 14.63
C ARG A 70 0.29 15.31 13.54
N LYS A 71 0.87 14.11 13.54
CA LYS A 71 1.79 13.70 12.47
C LYS A 71 1.00 13.47 11.19
N PRO A 72 1.36 14.13 10.07
CA PRO A 72 0.67 13.93 8.81
C PRO A 72 0.94 12.53 8.29
N VAL A 73 -0.11 11.82 7.89
CA VAL A 73 0.02 10.49 7.27
C VAL A 73 0.34 10.70 5.79
N VAL A 74 1.64 10.74 5.49
CA VAL A 74 2.17 11.06 4.16
C VAL A 74 2.44 9.82 3.30
N SER A 75 2.54 8.63 3.88
CA SER A 75 2.77 7.39 3.14
C SER A 75 2.20 6.15 3.82
N ALA A 76 2.15 5.04 3.06
CA ALA A 76 1.78 3.71 3.56
C ALA A 76 2.87 3.07 4.43
N ARG A 77 4.02 3.73 4.61
CA ARG A 77 5.19 3.15 5.27
C ARG A 77 4.93 2.72 6.70
N THR A 78 4.16 3.52 7.43
CA THR A 78 3.77 3.21 8.80
C THR A 78 2.98 1.90 8.91
N GLU A 79 2.17 1.54 7.89
CA GLU A 79 1.34 0.34 7.96
C GLU A 79 2.18 -0.94 7.84
N TRP A 80 3.10 -1.02 6.86
CA TRP A 80 3.92 -2.22 6.70
C TRP A 80 5.03 -2.33 7.75
N ASP A 81 5.54 -1.21 8.26
CA ASP A 81 6.52 -1.20 9.35
C ASP A 81 5.87 -1.67 10.67
N GLY A 82 4.67 -1.15 10.97
CA GLY A 82 3.88 -1.61 12.10
C GLY A 82 3.51 -3.09 12.00
N ALA A 83 3.13 -3.57 10.81
CA ALA A 83 2.88 -5.00 10.59
C ALA A 83 4.13 -5.84 10.84
N ALA A 84 5.32 -5.40 10.41
CA ALA A 84 6.57 -6.12 10.67
C ALA A 84 6.89 -6.19 12.17
N ILE A 85 6.77 -5.07 12.90
CA ILE A 85 6.99 -5.01 14.34
C ILE A 85 6.03 -5.93 15.10
N LEU A 86 4.74 -5.90 14.75
CA LEU A 86 3.74 -6.74 15.39
C LEU A 86 3.94 -8.23 15.07
N ALA A 87 4.38 -8.55 13.85
CA ALA A 87 4.74 -9.92 13.47
C ALA A 87 5.93 -10.43 14.28
N GLU A 88 6.97 -9.60 14.47
CA GLU A 88 8.14 -9.93 15.29
C GLU A 88 7.77 -10.13 16.77
N ALA A 89 6.78 -9.37 17.26
CA ALA A 89 6.21 -9.55 18.59
C ALA A 89 5.33 -10.83 18.72
N GLY A 90 5.23 -11.66 17.67
CA GLY A 90 4.45 -12.90 17.67
C GLY A 90 2.94 -12.71 17.57
N LEU A 91 2.47 -11.50 17.24
CA LEU A 91 1.05 -11.21 17.07
C LEU A 91 0.58 -11.64 15.69
N ARG A 92 -0.67 -12.12 15.61
CA ARG A 92 -1.29 -12.46 14.33
C ARG A 92 -1.62 -11.19 13.56
N VAL A 93 -0.82 -10.92 12.52
CA VAL A 93 -1.01 -9.80 11.61
C VAL A 93 -1.05 -10.25 10.15
N PRO A 94 -1.65 -9.45 9.24
CA PRO A 94 -1.60 -9.74 7.82
C PRO A 94 -0.16 -9.80 7.31
N ARG A 95 0.15 -10.80 6.48
CA ARG A 95 1.46 -10.90 5.82
C ARG A 95 1.58 -9.82 4.75
N VAL A 96 2.66 -9.03 4.82
CA VAL A 96 3.01 -8.06 3.79
C VAL A 96 3.61 -8.81 2.61
N LEU A 97 2.86 -8.92 1.50
CA LEU A 97 3.32 -9.55 0.27
C LEU A 97 4.01 -8.56 -0.69
N GLY A 98 3.90 -7.26 -0.41
CA GLY A 98 4.50 -6.23 -1.25
C GLY A 98 4.43 -4.84 -0.61
N LYS A 99 5.45 -4.03 -0.88
CA LYS A 99 5.54 -2.62 -0.45
C LYS A 99 6.23 -1.80 -1.52
N GLY A 100 5.78 -0.56 -1.74
CA GLY A 100 6.39 0.32 -2.71
C GLY A 100 6.05 1.79 -2.51
N GLU A 101 6.98 2.66 -2.87
CA GLU A 101 6.91 4.11 -2.73
C GLU A 101 7.54 4.81 -3.94
N ARG A 102 6.90 5.88 -4.44
CA ARG A 102 7.39 6.70 -5.55
C ARG A 102 7.14 8.18 -5.28
N GLY A 103 8.18 9.00 -5.46
CA GLY A 103 8.18 10.41 -5.07
C GLY A 103 8.50 10.52 -3.58
N ARG A 104 9.72 10.94 -3.25
CA ARG A 104 10.20 11.11 -1.88
C ARG A 104 10.23 12.58 -1.54
#